data_AF-A0A1G3CUR1-F1
#
_entry.id   AF-A0A1G3CUR1-F1
#
_cell.length_a   1.000
_cell.length_b   1.000
_cell.length_c   1.000
_cell.angle_alpha   90.00
_cell.angle_beta   90.00
_cell.angle_gamma   90.00
#
_symmetry.space_group_name_H-M   'P 1'
#
loop_
_entity.id
_entity.type
_entity.pdbx_description
1 polymer ?
#
loop_
_entity_poly.entity_id
_entity_poly.type
_entity_poly.pdbx_seq_one_letter_code
_entity_poly.pdbx_strand_id
1 'polypeptide(L)'
;MSSYLWAIFEGRRVSSEYIDAVVQARDVAKHGLYVFSIHPWHLYVDCKGNQFGKNQVRKNLENLDSILSQLKQMQGIQILRQDKYMEAWLGKEDSN
;
A
#
# COMPACT_ATOMS: atom_id res chain seq x y z
N MET A 1 1.79 4.17 10.72
CA MET A 1 2.06 2.71 10.59
C MET A 1 2.43 2.42 9.13
N SER A 2 3.10 1.31 8.82
CA SER A 2 3.49 1.00 7.43
C SER A 2 3.56 -0.49 7.13
N SER A 3 3.43 -0.84 5.85
CA SER A 3 3.69 -2.18 5.32
C SER A 3 4.57 -2.14 4.09
N TYR A 4 5.39 -3.17 3.93
CA TYR A 4 6.18 -3.39 2.73
C TYR A 4 5.55 -4.46 1.84
N LEU A 5 5.25 -4.12 0.58
CA LEU A 5 4.45 -4.98 -0.32
C LEU A 5 5.24 -6.14 -0.94
N TRP A 6 6.54 -6.29 -0.65
CA TRP A 6 7.34 -7.32 -1.33
C TRP A 6 6.82 -8.74 -1.11
N ALA A 7 6.42 -9.08 0.12
CA ALA A 7 6.03 -10.44 0.48
C ALA A 7 4.78 -10.94 -0.28
N ILE A 8 3.87 -10.05 -0.71
CA ILE A 8 2.72 -10.47 -1.53
C ILE A 8 3.13 -10.82 -2.96
N PHE A 9 4.16 -10.16 -3.50
CA PHE A 9 4.68 -10.44 -4.85
C PHE A 9 5.47 -11.75 -4.92
N GLU A 10 6.00 -12.22 -3.79
CA GLU A 10 6.57 -13.55 -3.65
C GLU A 10 5.54 -14.62 -3.24
N GLY A 11 4.26 -14.26 -3.14
CA GLY A 11 3.20 -15.18 -2.72
C GLY A 11 3.30 -15.67 -1.27
N ARG A 12 4.08 -14.97 -0.43
CA ARG A 12 4.27 -15.29 1.00
C ARG A 12 3.22 -14.64 1.90
N ARG A 13 2.45 -13.71 1.34
CA ARG A 13 1.36 -12.96 1.99
C ARG A 13 0.17 -12.88 1.04
N VAL A 14 -1.01 -12.63 1.58
CA VAL A 14 -2.25 -12.45 0.81
C VAL A 14 -2.75 -11.01 0.92
N SER A 15 -3.55 -10.57 -0.05
CA SER A 15 -4.03 -9.19 -0.11
C SER A 15 -4.85 -8.77 1.11
N SER A 16 -5.64 -9.69 1.69
CA SER A 16 -6.46 -9.41 2.87
C SER A 16 -5.63 -8.96 4.08
N GLU A 17 -4.43 -9.51 4.29
CA GLU A 17 -3.58 -9.12 5.42
C GLU A 17 -3.20 -7.63 5.38
N TYR A 18 -3.01 -7.05 4.19
CA TYR A 18 -2.69 -5.63 4.04
C TYR A 18 -3.91 -4.74 4.22
N ILE A 19 -5.08 -5.23 3.83
CA ILE A 19 -6.36 -4.53 4.01
C ILE A 19 -6.70 -4.48 5.50
N ASP A 20 -6.61 -5.62 6.18
CA ASP A 20 -6.86 -5.75 7.62
C ASP A 20 -5.94 -4.83 8.43
N ALA A 21 -4.67 -4.72 8.02
CA ALA A 21 -3.71 -3.82 8.68
C ALA A 21 -4.11 -2.33 8.56
N VAL A 22 -4.66 -1.90 7.41
CA VAL A 22 -5.17 -0.53 7.24
C VAL A 22 -6.43 -0.31 8.06
N VAL A 23 -7.35 -1.28 8.08
CA VAL A 23 -8.58 -1.20 8.88
C VAL A 23 -8.24 -1.09 10.36
N GLN A 24 -7.33 -1.92 10.86
CA GLN A 24 -6.85 -1.86 12.24
C GLN A 24 -6.20 -0.50 12.55
N ALA A 25 -5.36 0.01 11.65
CA ALA A 25 -4.72 1.31 11.84
C ALA A 25 -5.74 2.46 11.90
N ARG A 26 -6.77 2.42 11.05
CA ARG A 26 -7.88 3.38 11.04
C ARG A 26 -8.62 3.39 12.37
N ASP A 27 -8.87 2.21 12.93
CA ASP A 27 -9.67 2.07 14.17
C ASP A 27 -8.88 2.54 15.41
N VAL A 28 -7.55 2.44 15.39
CA VAL A 28 -6.69 2.89 16.50
C VAL A 28 -6.35 4.39 16.42
N ALA A 29 -6.15 4.94 15.21
CA ALA A 29 -5.67 6.31 15.04
C ALA A 29 -6.60 7.13 14.13
N LYS A 30 -7.49 7.92 14.73
CA LYS A 30 -8.28 8.93 14.01
C LYS A 30 -7.32 9.92 13.33
N HIS A 31 -7.47 10.10 12.02
CA HIS A 31 -6.57 10.88 11.16
C HIS A 31 -5.12 10.32 11.05
N GLY A 32 -4.92 9.05 11.38
CA GLY A 32 -3.63 8.38 11.25
C GLY A 32 -3.17 8.23 9.79
N LEU A 33 -1.85 8.17 9.60
CA LEU A 33 -1.22 7.86 8.31
C LEU A 33 -0.80 6.38 8.26
N TYR A 34 -1.19 5.72 7.18
CA TYR A 34 -0.70 4.39 6.82
C TYR A 34 0.09 4.46 5.51
N VAL A 35 1.32 3.94 5.52
CA VAL A 35 2.22 4.00 4.37
C VAL A 35 2.43 2.61 3.79
N PHE A 36 2.04 2.42 2.53
CA PHE A 36 2.52 1.29 1.74
C PHE A 36 3.85 1.65 1.09
N SER A 37 4.85 0.82 1.32
CA SER A 37 6.17 0.95 0.72
C SER A 37 6.41 -0.18 -0.28
N ILE A 38 7.01 0.16 -1.41
CA ILE A 38 7.28 -0.77 -2.52
C ILE A 38 8.48 -0.26 -3.31
N HIS A 39 9.35 -1.18 -3.75
CA HIS A 39 10.20 -0.92 -4.89
C HIS A 39 9.52 -1.47 -6.15
N PRO A 40 9.32 -0.67 -7.22
CA PRO A 40 8.61 -1.13 -8.41
C PRO A 40 9.17 -2.40 -9.04
N TRP A 41 10.49 -2.63 -8.91
CA TRP A 41 11.14 -3.84 -9.41
C TRP A 41 10.67 -5.12 -8.72
N HIS A 42 10.11 -5.06 -7.50
CA HIS A 42 9.53 -6.24 -6.83
C HIS A 42 8.31 -6.83 -7.54
N LEU A 43 7.70 -6.11 -8.47
CA LEU A 43 6.66 -6.66 -9.34
C LEU A 43 7.23 -7.64 -10.37
N TYR A 44 8.53 -7.53 -10.68
CA TYR A 44 9.18 -8.16 -11.84
C TYR A 44 10.34 -9.09 -11.49
N VAL A 45 10.94 -8.98 -10.29
CA VAL A 45 12.05 -9.85 -9.88
C VAL A 45 11.89 -10.40 -8.46
N ASP A 46 12.43 -11.59 -8.21
CA ASP A 46 12.47 -12.25 -6.91
C ASP A 46 13.63 -11.77 -6.01
N CYS A 47 13.70 -12.26 -4.77
CA CYS A 47 14.80 -11.99 -3.84
C CYS A 47 16.21 -12.44 -4.25
N LYS A 48 16.32 -13.24 -5.31
CA LYS A 48 17.61 -13.63 -5.89
C LYS A 48 17.95 -12.80 -7.13
N GLY A 49 17.08 -11.86 -7.53
CA GLY A 49 17.24 -11.04 -8.72
C GLY A 49 16.79 -11.73 -10.01
N ASN A 50 16.13 -12.89 -9.93
CA ASN A 50 15.61 -13.56 -11.12
C ASN A 50 14.32 -12.89 -11.58
N GLN A 51 14.15 -12.77 -12.88
CA GLN A 51 12.92 -12.24 -13.47
C GLN A 51 11.74 -13.21 -13.27
N PHE A 52 10.61 -12.65 -12.89
CA PHE A 52 9.34 -13.37 -12.86
C PHE A 52 8.83 -13.62 -14.29
N GLY A 53 8.23 -14.81 -14.48
CA GLY A 53 7.49 -15.10 -15.70
C GLY A 53 6.22 -14.25 -15.83
N LYS A 54 5.70 -14.10 -17.05
CA LYS A 54 4.53 -13.25 -17.38
C LYS A 54 3.32 -13.51 -16.47
N ASN A 55 3.03 -14.78 -16.15
CA ASN A 55 1.92 -15.15 -15.28
C ASN A 55 2.08 -14.62 -13.85
N GLN A 56 3.29 -14.66 -13.32
CA GLN A 56 3.59 -14.16 -11.98
C GLN A 56 3.55 -12.63 -11.96
N VAL A 57 4.10 -11.96 -12.98
CA VAL A 57 3.99 -10.50 -13.12
C VAL A 57 2.53 -10.06 -13.18
N ARG A 58 1.69 -10.75 -13.96
CA ARG A 58 0.25 -10.47 -14.03
C ARG A 58 -0.40 -10.64 -12.65
N LYS A 59 -0.14 -11.75 -11.96
CA LYS A 59 -0.65 -12.00 -10.60
C LYS A 59 -0.20 -10.91 -9.60
N ASN A 60 1.04 -10.45 -9.70
CA ASN A 60 1.57 -9.39 -8.84
C ASN A 60 0.84 -8.07 -9.06
N LEU A 61 0.56 -7.72 -10.32
CA LEU A 61 -0.22 -6.53 -10.67
C LEU A 61 -1.68 -6.67 -10.22
N GLU A 62 -2.31 -7.82 -10.41
CA GLU A 62 -3.67 -8.12 -9.94
C GLU A 62 -3.76 -8.01 -8.41
N ASN A 63 -2.76 -8.49 -7.68
CA ASN A 63 -2.69 -8.35 -6.22
C ASN A 63 -2.57 -6.89 -5.78
N LEU A 64 -1.71 -6.10 -6.44
CA LEU A 64 -1.55 -4.68 -6.14
C LEU A 64 -2.84 -3.91 -6.42
N ASP A 65 -3.46 -4.14 -7.58
CA ASP A 65 -4.73 -3.53 -7.96
C ASP A 65 -5.85 -3.91 -6.99
N SER A 66 -5.93 -5.19 -6.60
CA SER A 66 -6.92 -5.68 -5.64
C SER A 66 -6.84 -4.95 -4.28
N ILE A 67 -5.63 -4.75 -3.74
CA ILE A 67 -5.43 -4.00 -2.49
C ILE A 67 -5.90 -2.56 -2.66
N LEU A 68 -5.41 -1.86 -3.68
CA LEU A 68 -5.70 -0.44 -3.88
C LEU A 68 -7.19 -0.19 -4.18
N SER A 69 -7.80 -1.02 -5.03
CA SER A 69 -9.20 -0.92 -5.41
C SER A 69 -10.14 -1.15 -4.22
N GLN A 70 -9.86 -2.14 -3.38
CA GLN A 70 -10.67 -2.38 -2.18
C GLN A 70 -10.54 -1.23 -1.18
N LEU A 71 -9.30 -0.79 -0.88
CA LEU A 71 -9.08 0.32 0.05
C LEU A 71 -9.72 1.63 -0.43
N LYS A 72 -9.72 1.89 -1.73
CA LYS A 72 -10.34 3.07 -2.33
C LYS A 72 -11.87 3.09 -2.16
N GLN A 73 -12.50 1.93 -2.06
CA GLN A 73 -13.96 1.80 -1.88
C GLN A 73 -14.39 1.88 -0.41
N MET A 74 -13.44 1.81 0.53
CA MET A 74 -13.75 1.79 1.96
C MET A 74 -14.05 3.18 2.50
N GLN A 75 -15.15 3.29 3.24
CA GLN A 75 -15.51 4.52 3.95
C GLN A 75 -14.46 4.84 5.03
N GLY A 76 -14.07 6.12 5.12
CA GLY A 76 -13.10 6.60 6.10
C GLY A 76 -11.64 6.31 5.74
N ILE A 77 -11.37 5.78 4.54
CA ILE A 77 -10.02 5.62 3.99
C ILE A 77 -9.86 6.54 2.78
N GLN A 78 -8.76 7.29 2.75
CA GLN A 78 -8.40 8.13 1.62
C GLN A 78 -7.00 7.75 1.14
N ILE A 79 -6.88 7.32 -0.11
CA ILE A 79 -5.58 7.09 -0.75
C ILE A 79 -5.09 8.42 -1.30
N LEU A 80 -3.92 8.85 -0.83
CA LEU A 80 -3.29 10.11 -1.21
C LEU A 80 -1.87 9.86 -1.71
N ARG A 81 -1.39 10.75 -2.55
CA ARG A 81 0.04 10.86 -2.78
C ARG A 81 0.70 11.50 -1.56
N GLN A 82 1.94 11.10 -1.28
CA GLN A 82 2.69 11.58 -0.12
C GLN A 82 2.90 13.10 -0.15
N ASP A 83 3.16 13.70 -1.31
CA ASP A 83 3.31 15.16 -1.47
C ASP A 83 2.03 15.90 -1.09
N LYS A 84 0.87 15.43 -1.55
CA LYS A 84 -0.43 16.01 -1.19
C LYS A 84 -0.75 15.90 0.30
N TYR A 85 -0.35 14.80 0.93
CA TYR A 85 -0.45 14.68 2.38
C TYR A 85 0.42 15.71 3.10
N MET A 86 1.69 15.87 2.69
CA MET A 86 2.62 16.83 3.30
C MET A 86 2.16 18.28 3.12
N GLU A 87 1.68 18.65 1.93
CA GLU A 87 1.10 19.98 1.67
C GLU A 87 -0.04 20.29 2.64
N ALA A 88 -1.00 19.36 2.81
CA ALA A 88 -2.15 19.53 3.69
C ALA A 88 -1.78 19.53 5.18
N TRP A 89 -0.70 18.86 5.55
CA TRP A 89 -0.20 18.84 6.92
C TRP A 89 0.53 20.14 7.27
N LEU A 90 1.45 20.59 6.41
CA LEU A 90 2.20 21.84 6.60
C LEU A 90 1.31 23.08 6.52
N GLY A 91 0.35 23.12 5.59
CA GLY A 91 -0.57 24.26 5.45
C GLY A 91 -1.51 24.47 6.64
N LYS A 92 -1.62 23.50 7.56
CA LYS A 92 -2.38 23.63 8.80
C LYS A 92 -1.58 24.27 9.94
N GLU A 93 -0.25 24.24 9.91
CA GLU A 93 0.57 24.84 10.97
C GLU A 93 0.66 26.38 10.82
N ASP A 94 0.54 26.92 9.60
CA ASP A 94 0.58 28.38 9.36
C ASP A 94 -0.76 29.09 9.63
N SER A 95 -1.78 28.39 10.11
CA SER A 95 -3.13 28.93 10.33
C SER A 95 -3.50 29.12 11.81
N ASN A 96 -2.55 29.03 12.74
CA ASN A 96 -2.75 29.25 14.18
C ASN A 96 -1.93 30.43 14.72
#